data_AF-U1ZQQ9-F1
#
_entry.id   AF-U1ZQQ9-F1
#
_cell.length_a   1.000
_cell.length_b   1.000
_cell.length_c   1.000
_cell.angle_alpha   90.00
_cell.angle_beta   90.00
_cell.angle_gamma   90.00
#
_symmetry.space_group_name_H-M   'P 1'
#
loop_
_entity.id
_entity.type
_entity.pdbx_description
1 polymer ?
#
loop_
_entity_poly.entity_id
_entity_poly.type
_entity_poly.pdbx_seq_one_letter_code
_entity_poly.pdbx_strand_id
1 'polypeptide(L)'
;MLQRTRLFLDHHRVALYSEHLSYCSDDGQLYDLLPLPFTDESVRHVASRIRQVQDMLGRRIAVENISYYAAPYQALSEIDFLKAVLDEADCDLLLDVNNLFVNSINHGYDAAGYLAAIPPQRVVYLHVAGHYDEAEDLKIDTHGAAVKDGVWNLLAQAYGRFGALPTLLERDFNFPPLSELLGEVERIRAFQHKSRRLQEVRRA
;
A
#
# COMPACT_ATOMS: atom_id res chain seq x y z
N MET A 1 18.50 -5.32 -14.93
CA MET A 1 17.95 -5.43 -13.55
C MET A 1 16.79 -6.41 -13.50
N LEU A 2 15.70 -6.19 -14.24
CA LEU A 2 14.48 -7.04 -14.20
C LEU A 2 14.71 -8.54 -14.49
N GLN A 3 15.61 -8.92 -15.39
CA GLN A 3 15.94 -10.35 -15.60
C GLN A 3 16.53 -11.00 -14.34
N ARG A 4 17.39 -10.27 -13.60
CA ARG A 4 17.94 -10.76 -12.32
C ARG A 4 16.83 -10.87 -11.27
N THR A 5 15.91 -9.90 -11.23
CA THR A 5 14.72 -9.95 -10.38
C THR A 5 13.88 -11.18 -10.68
N ARG A 6 13.56 -11.45 -11.95
CA ARG A 6 12.82 -12.65 -12.35
C ARG A 6 13.50 -13.94 -11.86
N LEU A 7 14.79 -14.10 -12.13
CA LEU A 7 15.54 -15.28 -11.70
C LEU A 7 15.52 -15.44 -10.17
N PHE A 8 15.62 -14.35 -9.42
CA PHE A 8 15.50 -14.36 -7.97
C PHE A 8 14.11 -14.81 -7.51
N LEU A 9 13.05 -14.21 -8.08
CA LEU A 9 11.66 -14.55 -7.76
C LEU A 9 11.35 -16.02 -8.07
N ASP A 10 11.83 -16.53 -9.21
CA ASP A 10 11.65 -17.91 -9.63
C ASP A 10 12.42 -18.87 -8.72
N HIS A 11 13.68 -18.55 -8.40
CA HIS A 11 14.53 -19.36 -7.54
C HIS A 11 13.94 -19.54 -6.13
N HIS A 12 13.45 -18.45 -5.54
CA HIS A 12 12.86 -18.46 -4.20
C HIS A 12 11.35 -18.76 -4.18
N ARG A 13 10.74 -19.01 -5.34
CA ARG A 13 9.28 -19.25 -5.49
C ARG A 13 8.45 -18.15 -4.82
N VAL A 14 8.88 -16.90 -4.99
CA VAL A 14 8.20 -15.75 -4.41
C VAL A 14 6.80 -15.64 -5.02
N ALA A 15 5.78 -15.60 -4.16
CA ALA A 15 4.38 -15.60 -4.56
C ALA A 15 3.92 -14.25 -5.13
N LEU A 16 4.42 -13.14 -4.55
CA LEU A 16 4.01 -11.78 -4.87
C LEU A 16 5.24 -10.87 -5.00
N TYR A 17 5.19 -9.95 -5.96
CA TYR A 17 6.18 -8.90 -6.14
C TYR A 17 5.43 -7.57 -6.27
N SER A 18 5.85 -6.55 -5.51
CA SER A 18 5.27 -5.21 -5.53
C SER A 18 6.33 -4.14 -5.84
N GLU A 19 5.85 -2.97 -6.25
CA GLU A 19 6.61 -1.73 -6.38
C GLU A 19 5.69 -0.53 -6.06
N HIS A 20 6.26 0.63 -5.77
CA HIS A 20 5.56 1.85 -5.41
C HIS A 20 5.01 2.58 -6.63
N LEU A 21 3.82 3.16 -6.48
CA LEU A 21 3.21 4.02 -7.48
C LEU A 21 3.74 5.46 -7.38
N SER A 22 5.03 5.66 -7.67
CA SER A 22 5.73 6.94 -7.44
C SER A 22 6.80 7.26 -8.51
N TYR A 23 7.33 8.49 -8.48
CA TYR A 23 8.63 8.79 -9.09
C TYR A 23 9.73 8.54 -8.06
N CYS A 24 10.74 7.76 -8.46
CA CYS A 24 11.92 7.48 -7.64
C CYS A 24 13.22 7.99 -8.28
N SER A 25 13.14 8.61 -9.47
CA SER A 25 14.33 9.08 -10.20
C SER A 25 13.98 10.04 -11.34
N ASP A 26 14.89 10.96 -11.63
CA ASP A 26 14.97 11.77 -12.87
C ASP A 26 16.41 11.72 -13.41
N ASP A 27 17.10 12.86 -13.62
CA ASP A 27 18.54 12.92 -13.93
C ASP A 27 19.45 12.32 -12.81
N GLY A 28 18.84 11.92 -11.68
CA GLY A 28 19.45 11.15 -10.59
C GLY A 28 18.42 10.31 -9.84
N GLN A 29 18.88 9.47 -8.92
CA GLN A 29 18.00 8.76 -7.99
C GLN A 29 17.46 9.73 -6.94
N LEU A 30 16.16 9.74 -6.75
CA LEU A 30 15.49 10.49 -5.70
C LEU A 30 15.26 9.49 -4.57
N TYR A 31 15.89 9.72 -3.41
CA TYR A 31 15.75 8.85 -2.22
C TYR A 31 14.40 9.08 -1.51
N ASP A 32 13.40 9.53 -2.24
CA ASP A 32 12.07 9.88 -1.75
C ASP A 32 11.04 9.44 -2.79
N LEU A 33 9.85 9.05 -2.32
CA LEU A 33 8.75 8.60 -3.18
C LEU A 33 7.91 9.82 -3.54
N LEU A 34 8.16 10.38 -4.73
CA LEU A 34 7.44 11.56 -5.16
C LEU A 34 6.10 11.19 -5.83
N PRO A 35 5.03 11.96 -5.58
CA PRO A 35 3.73 11.67 -6.18
C PRO A 35 3.73 11.95 -7.68
N LEU A 36 3.04 11.07 -8.39
CA LEU A 36 2.68 11.26 -9.79
C LEU A 36 1.57 12.32 -9.91
N PRO A 37 1.51 13.13 -10.98
CA PRO A 37 0.33 13.92 -11.27
C PRO A 37 -0.85 12.99 -11.51
N PHE A 38 -1.99 13.23 -10.85
CA PHE A 38 -3.17 12.36 -11.00
C PHE A 38 -3.96 12.76 -12.25
N THR A 39 -3.50 12.29 -13.41
CA THR A 39 -4.07 12.57 -14.73
C THR A 39 -4.20 11.30 -15.58
N ASP A 40 -5.06 11.33 -16.60
CA ASP A 40 -5.18 10.21 -17.56
C ASP A 40 -3.91 9.93 -18.35
N GLU A 41 -3.04 10.93 -18.52
CA GLU A 41 -1.74 10.76 -19.15
C GLU A 41 -0.81 9.96 -18.25
N SER A 42 -0.73 10.32 -16.95
CA SER A 42 0.04 9.57 -15.96
C SER A 42 -0.46 8.14 -15.81
N VAL A 43 -1.79 7.91 -15.83
CA VAL A 43 -2.37 6.56 -15.82
C VAL A 43 -1.82 5.73 -16.99
N ARG A 44 -1.95 6.24 -18.23
CA ARG A 44 -1.47 5.55 -19.44
C ARG A 44 0.04 5.31 -19.40
N HIS A 45 0.81 6.29 -18.95
CA HIS A 45 2.26 6.19 -18.84
C HIS A 45 2.67 5.06 -17.89
N VAL A 46 2.13 5.09 -16.66
CA VAL A 46 2.51 4.15 -15.62
C VAL A 46 2.01 2.74 -15.93
N ALA A 47 0.76 2.61 -16.39
CA ALA A 47 0.21 1.31 -16.75
C ALA A 47 1.00 0.62 -17.88
N SER A 48 1.47 1.39 -18.88
CA SER A 48 2.36 0.86 -19.92
C SER A 48 3.66 0.27 -19.34
N ARG A 49 4.26 0.93 -18.35
CA ARG A 49 5.47 0.46 -17.67
C ARG A 49 5.21 -0.76 -16.80
N ILE A 50 4.11 -0.78 -16.06
CA ILE A 50 3.68 -1.94 -15.27
C ILE A 50 3.54 -3.16 -16.18
N ARG A 51 2.84 -3.02 -17.33
CA ARG A 51 2.70 -4.12 -18.30
C ARG A 51 4.05 -4.62 -18.81
N GLN A 52 4.98 -3.72 -19.16
CA GLN A 52 6.33 -4.11 -19.56
C GLN A 52 7.06 -4.90 -18.46
N VAL A 53 6.95 -4.48 -17.20
CA VAL A 53 7.54 -5.19 -16.06
C VAL A 53 6.89 -6.57 -15.90
N GLN A 54 5.57 -6.66 -15.97
CA GLN A 54 4.84 -7.92 -15.89
C GLN A 54 5.25 -8.90 -17.01
N ASP A 55 5.38 -8.43 -18.25
CA ASP A 55 5.85 -9.24 -19.39
C ASP A 55 7.27 -9.77 -19.16
N MET A 56 8.17 -8.92 -18.67
CA MET A 56 9.56 -9.30 -18.40
C MET A 56 9.67 -10.28 -17.23
N LEU A 57 8.91 -10.07 -16.15
CA LEU A 57 8.88 -10.96 -14.98
C LEU A 57 8.07 -12.24 -15.22
N GLY A 58 7.17 -12.24 -16.22
CA GLY A 58 6.29 -13.35 -16.56
C GLY A 58 5.18 -13.61 -15.55
N ARG A 59 4.72 -12.57 -14.84
CA ARG A 59 3.70 -12.66 -13.78
C ARG A 59 3.03 -11.31 -13.54
N ARG A 60 1.81 -11.33 -12.99
CA ARG A 60 1.16 -10.13 -12.45
C ARG A 60 1.93 -9.63 -11.23
N ILE A 61 2.06 -8.31 -11.10
CA ILE A 61 2.68 -7.65 -9.95
C ILE A 61 1.62 -6.87 -9.17
N ALA A 62 1.96 -6.48 -7.94
CA ALA A 62 1.20 -5.49 -7.19
C ALA A 62 1.84 -4.10 -7.31
N VAL A 63 1.04 -3.05 -7.19
CA VAL A 63 1.53 -1.69 -6.94
C VAL A 63 1.13 -1.24 -5.54
N GLU A 64 1.92 -0.36 -4.94
CA GLU A 64 1.71 0.17 -3.59
C GLU A 64 1.34 1.66 -3.59
N ASN A 65 0.35 2.03 -2.80
CA ASN A 65 0.00 3.44 -2.56
C ASN A 65 1.01 4.08 -1.61
N ILE A 66 1.44 5.30 -1.94
CA ILE A 66 2.42 6.06 -1.16
C ILE A 66 1.76 7.17 -0.36
N SER A 67 2.41 7.61 0.71
CA SER A 67 2.11 8.91 1.31
C SER A 67 2.58 10.02 0.37
N TYR A 68 1.85 11.15 0.31
CA TYR A 68 2.27 12.30 -0.49
C TYR A 68 1.93 13.63 0.16
N TYR A 69 2.78 14.64 -0.05
CA TYR A 69 2.69 15.95 0.63
C TYR A 69 2.41 17.11 -0.33
N ALA A 70 2.64 16.90 -1.62
CA ALA A 70 2.33 17.89 -2.65
C ALA A 70 2.11 17.18 -3.99
N ALA A 71 0.93 17.31 -4.60
CA ALA A 71 0.70 16.83 -5.96
C ALA A 71 1.02 17.95 -6.97
N PRO A 72 1.87 17.71 -7.99
CA PRO A 72 2.20 18.74 -8.98
C PRO A 72 0.96 19.24 -9.74
N TYR A 73 0.05 18.33 -10.07
CA TYR A 73 -1.24 18.62 -10.68
C TYR A 73 -2.20 17.45 -10.42
N GLN A 74 -3.47 17.75 -10.18
CA GLN A 74 -4.47 16.78 -9.77
C GLN A 74 -5.79 17.00 -10.53
N ALA A 75 -6.02 16.18 -11.57
CA ALA A 75 -7.28 16.15 -12.33
C ALA A 75 -8.22 15.03 -11.86
N LEU A 76 -7.66 13.98 -11.27
CA LEU A 76 -8.37 12.85 -10.67
C LEU A 76 -8.18 12.87 -9.15
N SER A 77 -9.15 12.31 -8.41
CA SER A 77 -8.92 11.97 -7.01
C SER A 77 -7.86 10.86 -6.90
N GLU A 78 -7.22 10.70 -5.74
CA GLU A 78 -6.24 9.63 -5.52
C GLU A 78 -6.84 8.24 -5.78
N ILE A 79 -8.08 8.00 -5.30
CA ILE A 79 -8.76 6.72 -5.51
C ILE A 79 -9.13 6.47 -6.97
N ASP A 80 -9.55 7.51 -7.71
CA ASP A 80 -9.87 7.37 -9.13
C ASP A 80 -8.61 7.11 -9.96
N PHE A 81 -7.50 7.78 -9.62
CA PHE A 81 -6.20 7.52 -10.23
C PHE A 81 -5.73 6.10 -9.96
N LEU A 82 -5.78 5.65 -8.70
CA LEU A 82 -5.40 4.28 -8.32
C LEU A 82 -6.21 3.24 -9.09
N LYS A 83 -7.55 3.38 -9.11
CA LYS A 83 -8.43 2.45 -9.83
C LYS A 83 -8.13 2.41 -11.32
N ALA A 84 -7.93 3.58 -11.93
CA ALA A 84 -7.61 3.67 -13.35
C ALA A 84 -6.28 2.96 -13.67
N VAL A 85 -5.26 3.10 -12.82
CA VAL A 85 -3.98 2.37 -12.98
C VAL A 85 -4.18 0.87 -12.84
N LEU A 86 -4.89 0.40 -11.80
CA LEU A 86 -5.14 -1.02 -11.57
C LEU A 86 -5.88 -1.68 -12.75
N ASP A 87 -6.86 -0.98 -13.31
CA ASP A 87 -7.67 -1.47 -14.43
C ASP A 87 -6.89 -1.44 -15.75
N GLU A 88 -6.22 -0.33 -16.07
CA GLU A 88 -5.46 -0.17 -17.32
C GLU A 88 -4.22 -1.09 -17.38
N ALA A 89 -3.56 -1.33 -16.24
CA ALA A 89 -2.38 -2.19 -16.17
C ALA A 89 -2.69 -3.68 -15.95
N ASP A 90 -3.93 -3.99 -15.54
CA ASP A 90 -4.34 -5.29 -15.01
C ASP A 90 -3.37 -5.86 -13.96
N CYS A 91 -3.04 -5.02 -12.97
CA CYS A 91 -2.17 -5.39 -11.84
C CYS A 91 -2.96 -5.55 -10.53
N ASP A 92 -2.28 -5.97 -9.48
CA ASP A 92 -2.82 -6.08 -8.12
C ASP A 92 -2.40 -4.88 -7.25
N LEU A 93 -2.93 -4.80 -6.04
CA LEU A 93 -2.68 -3.75 -5.05
C LEU A 93 -2.06 -4.35 -3.78
N LEU A 94 -0.92 -3.79 -3.38
CA LEU A 94 -0.45 -3.79 -2.01
C LEU A 94 -1.01 -2.52 -1.37
N LEU A 95 -1.89 -2.67 -0.39
CA LEU A 95 -2.46 -1.50 0.28
C LEU A 95 -1.66 -1.21 1.55
N ASP A 96 -0.92 -0.12 1.54
CA ASP A 96 -0.37 0.45 2.76
C ASP A 96 -1.47 1.22 3.49
N VAL A 97 -1.86 0.68 4.64
CA VAL A 97 -2.92 1.23 5.49
C VAL A 97 -2.45 2.49 6.21
N ASN A 98 -1.17 2.58 6.56
CA ASN A 98 -0.58 3.76 7.17
C ASN A 98 -0.53 4.93 6.19
N ASN A 99 -0.13 4.70 4.94
CA ASN A 99 -0.12 5.72 3.89
C ASN A 99 -1.52 6.25 3.59
N LEU A 100 -2.51 5.36 3.52
CA LEU A 100 -3.91 5.77 3.40
C LEU A 100 -4.35 6.63 4.59
N PHE A 101 -3.99 6.24 5.82
CA PHE A 101 -4.31 7.03 7.01
C PHE A 101 -3.65 8.41 6.98
N VAL A 102 -2.35 8.47 6.70
CA VAL A 102 -1.57 9.72 6.57
C VAL A 102 -2.20 10.64 5.52
N ASN A 103 -2.45 10.14 4.31
CA ASN A 103 -3.03 10.93 3.23
C ASN A 103 -4.44 11.43 3.58
N SER A 104 -5.25 10.61 4.26
CA SER A 104 -6.61 11.01 4.67
C SER A 104 -6.61 12.22 5.60
N ILE A 105 -5.63 12.31 6.51
CA ILE A 105 -5.46 13.46 7.41
C ILE A 105 -4.88 14.66 6.64
N ASN A 106 -3.79 14.44 5.90
CA ASN A 106 -3.07 15.53 5.22
C ASN A 106 -3.91 16.21 4.14
N HIS A 107 -4.80 15.47 3.47
CA HIS A 107 -5.62 15.96 2.36
C HIS A 107 -7.11 16.06 2.71
N GLY A 108 -7.50 15.74 3.95
CA GLY A 108 -8.85 15.96 4.47
C GLY A 108 -9.94 15.09 3.82
N TYR A 109 -9.64 13.86 3.43
CA TYR A 109 -10.61 12.92 2.85
C TYR A 109 -10.96 11.76 3.79
N ASP A 110 -12.07 11.08 3.53
CA ASP A 110 -12.51 9.93 4.33
C ASP A 110 -11.78 8.63 3.95
N ALA A 111 -10.91 8.13 4.84
CA ALA A 111 -10.20 6.87 4.66
C ALA A 111 -11.14 5.66 4.55
N ALA A 112 -12.28 5.66 5.25
CA ALA A 112 -13.23 4.54 5.19
C ALA A 112 -13.94 4.50 3.82
N GLY A 113 -14.35 5.66 3.30
CA GLY A 113 -14.86 5.83 1.95
C GLY A 113 -13.84 5.40 0.88
N TYR A 114 -12.57 5.77 1.05
CA TYR A 114 -11.48 5.31 0.18
C TYR A 114 -11.39 3.78 0.17
N LEU A 115 -11.30 3.14 1.34
CA LEU A 115 -11.27 1.67 1.47
C LEU A 115 -12.48 1.00 0.79
N ALA A 116 -13.67 1.57 0.95
CA ALA A 116 -14.89 1.03 0.37
C ALA A 116 -14.86 1.04 -1.17
N ALA A 117 -14.23 2.06 -1.76
CA ALA A 117 -14.12 2.26 -3.19
C ALA A 117 -13.05 1.39 -3.88
N ILE A 118 -12.09 0.82 -3.13
CA ILE A 118 -11.08 -0.10 -3.67
C ILE A 118 -11.75 -1.40 -4.18
N PRO A 119 -11.44 -1.86 -5.40
CA PRO A 119 -11.89 -3.15 -5.90
C PRO A 119 -11.28 -4.31 -5.08
N PRO A 120 -12.08 -5.11 -4.36
CA PRO A 120 -11.56 -6.06 -3.36
C PRO A 120 -10.72 -7.17 -3.97
N GLN A 121 -11.05 -7.58 -5.19
CA GLN A 121 -10.32 -8.60 -5.94
C GLN A 121 -8.91 -8.17 -6.34
N ARG A 122 -8.58 -6.86 -6.23
CA ARG A 122 -7.25 -6.34 -6.56
C ARG A 122 -6.32 -6.34 -5.34
N VAL A 123 -6.84 -6.37 -4.11
CA VAL A 123 -5.99 -6.26 -2.91
C VAL A 123 -5.42 -7.63 -2.54
N VAL A 124 -4.10 -7.77 -2.59
CA VAL A 124 -3.41 -9.05 -2.36
C VAL A 124 -2.50 -9.05 -1.13
N TYR A 125 -2.11 -7.87 -0.66
CA TYR A 125 -1.17 -7.69 0.45
C TYR A 125 -1.43 -6.37 1.18
N LEU A 126 -1.11 -6.31 2.47
CA LEU A 126 -1.27 -5.10 3.28
C LEU A 126 0.03 -4.74 3.97
N HIS A 127 0.33 -3.45 4.06
CA HIS A 127 1.32 -2.90 4.98
C HIS A 127 0.65 -2.16 6.13
N VAL A 128 1.31 -2.19 7.28
CA VAL A 128 0.93 -1.41 8.45
C VAL A 128 2.19 -0.89 9.14
N ALA A 129 2.19 0.39 9.47
CA ALA A 129 3.32 1.07 10.09
C ALA A 129 2.83 2.19 11.03
N GLY A 130 3.76 2.82 11.73
CA GLY A 130 3.50 4.04 12.49
C GLY A 130 4.19 5.26 11.86
N HIS A 131 3.55 6.41 11.98
CA HIS A 131 3.99 7.69 11.43
C HIS A 131 4.24 8.73 12.54
N TYR A 132 4.87 9.84 12.17
CA TYR A 132 5.13 10.98 13.05
C TYR A 132 3.99 12.01 12.96
N ASP A 133 3.61 12.58 14.11
CA ASP A 133 2.65 13.70 14.18
C ASP A 133 3.42 15.02 14.16
N GLU A 134 3.46 15.71 13.02
CA GLU A 134 4.05 17.06 12.94
C GLU A 134 3.04 18.12 13.42
N ALA A 135 1.78 18.00 12.98
CA ALA A 135 0.68 18.84 13.43
C ALA A 135 -0.65 18.05 13.46
N GLU A 136 -1.75 18.72 13.80
CA GLU A 136 -3.09 18.11 13.80
C GLU A 136 -3.48 17.62 12.40
N ASP A 137 -3.21 18.42 11.39
CA ASP A 137 -3.50 18.23 9.96
C ASP A 137 -2.28 17.79 9.14
N LEU A 138 -1.15 17.50 9.78
CA LEU A 138 0.07 17.05 9.10
C LEU A 138 0.71 15.85 9.80
N LYS A 139 0.74 14.74 9.09
CA LYS A 139 1.36 13.46 9.47
C LYS A 139 2.50 13.17 8.52
N ILE A 140 3.65 12.81 9.07
CA ILE A 140 4.84 12.45 8.29
C ILE A 140 5.04 10.95 8.38
N ASP A 141 4.97 10.31 7.23
CA ASP A 141 5.16 8.90 7.04
C ASP A 141 6.63 8.50 7.20
N THR A 142 7.03 8.23 8.44
CA THR A 142 8.42 7.91 8.79
C THR A 142 8.67 6.42 8.95
N HIS A 143 7.61 5.61 9.06
CA HIS A 143 7.68 4.20 9.48
C HIS A 143 8.57 3.93 10.69
N GLY A 144 8.79 4.96 11.53
CA GLY A 144 9.76 4.95 12.63
C GLY A 144 9.12 4.86 14.00
N ALA A 145 7.79 4.80 14.08
CA ALA A 145 7.02 4.83 15.31
C ALA A 145 6.11 3.61 15.45
N ALA A 146 5.66 3.32 16.68
CA ALA A 146 4.64 2.31 16.91
C ALA A 146 3.36 2.65 16.13
N VAL A 147 2.67 1.62 15.63
CA VAL A 147 1.43 1.75 14.90
C VAL A 147 0.37 2.35 15.82
N LYS A 148 -0.27 3.43 15.36
CA LYS A 148 -1.26 4.17 16.14
C LYS A 148 -2.66 3.57 16.03
N ASP A 149 -3.51 3.86 17.01
CA ASP A 149 -4.87 3.30 17.06
C ASP A 149 -5.73 3.66 15.86
N GLY A 150 -5.56 4.85 15.27
CA GLY A 150 -6.23 5.22 14.02
C GLY A 150 -5.91 4.24 12.87
N VAL A 151 -4.63 3.89 12.72
CA VAL A 151 -4.16 2.93 11.71
C VAL A 151 -4.64 1.52 12.04
N TRP A 152 -4.60 1.09 13.32
CA TRP A 152 -5.15 -0.20 13.73
C TRP A 152 -6.65 -0.34 13.43
N ASN A 153 -7.42 0.73 13.67
CA ASN A 153 -8.85 0.76 13.36
C ASN A 153 -9.09 0.68 11.85
N LEU A 154 -8.27 1.35 11.04
CA LEU A 154 -8.36 1.28 9.58
C LEU A 154 -7.97 -0.10 9.05
N LEU A 155 -6.95 -0.76 9.63
CA LEU A 155 -6.58 -2.13 9.30
C LEU A 155 -7.72 -3.11 9.59
N ALA A 156 -8.42 -2.94 10.72
CA ALA A 156 -9.59 -3.75 11.04
C ALA A 156 -10.71 -3.60 10.00
N GLN A 157 -10.93 -2.39 9.49
CA GLN A 157 -11.89 -2.12 8.40
C GLN A 157 -11.44 -2.77 7.09
N ALA A 158 -10.16 -2.66 6.74
CA ALA A 158 -9.58 -3.31 5.57
C ALA A 158 -9.80 -4.83 5.62
N TYR A 159 -9.54 -5.47 6.75
CA TYR A 159 -9.84 -6.90 6.91
C TYR A 159 -11.33 -7.24 6.85
N GLY A 160 -12.21 -6.34 7.29
CA GLY A 160 -13.66 -6.51 7.15
C GLY A 160 -14.12 -6.47 5.68
N ARG A 161 -13.38 -5.72 4.84
CA ARG A 161 -13.69 -5.48 3.43
C ARG A 161 -13.06 -6.49 2.48
N PHE A 162 -11.79 -6.83 2.70
CA PHE A 162 -10.97 -7.68 1.81
C PHE A 162 -10.76 -9.10 2.36
N GLY A 163 -11.06 -9.31 3.64
CA GLY A 163 -10.74 -10.55 4.35
C GLY A 163 -9.33 -10.58 4.90
N ALA A 164 -8.97 -11.68 5.56
CA ALA A 164 -7.66 -11.85 6.15
C ALA A 164 -6.58 -12.09 5.08
N LEU A 165 -5.98 -10.99 4.62
CA LEU A 165 -4.84 -10.99 3.71
C LEU A 165 -3.51 -11.09 4.47
N PRO A 166 -2.43 -11.56 3.82
CA PRO A 166 -1.08 -11.39 4.37
C PRO A 166 -0.80 -9.92 4.67
N THR A 167 -0.14 -9.65 5.78
CA THR A 167 0.08 -8.30 6.28
C THR A 167 1.43 -8.20 6.93
N LEU A 168 2.20 -7.19 6.54
CA LEU A 168 3.53 -6.93 7.05
C LEU A 168 3.51 -5.69 7.94
N LEU A 169 4.15 -5.82 9.10
CA LEU A 169 4.51 -4.68 9.94
C LEU A 169 5.79 -4.07 9.35
N GLU A 170 5.73 -2.80 8.96
CA GLU A 170 6.88 -2.07 8.45
C GLU A 170 7.52 -1.21 9.54
N ARG A 171 8.86 -1.19 9.52
CA ARG A 171 9.69 -0.43 10.46
C ARG A 171 11.00 -0.08 9.78
N ASP A 172 11.16 1.18 9.40
CA ASP A 172 12.33 1.61 8.63
C ASP A 172 13.40 2.26 9.51
N PHE A 173 12.97 2.89 10.60
CA PHE A 173 13.83 3.62 11.52
C PHE A 173 13.48 3.33 12.98
N ASN A 174 14.36 3.76 13.89
CA ASN A 174 14.15 3.70 15.34
C ASN A 174 13.67 2.32 15.83
N PHE A 175 14.35 1.26 15.37
CA PHE A 175 14.00 -0.13 15.69
C PHE A 175 13.91 -0.33 17.22
N PRO A 176 12.73 -0.65 17.76
CA PRO A 176 12.58 -0.97 19.16
C PRO A 176 13.11 -2.39 19.43
N PRO A 177 13.19 -2.83 20.70
CA PRO A 177 13.44 -4.22 21.02
C PRO A 177 12.53 -5.17 20.23
N LEU A 178 13.07 -6.30 19.76
CA LEU A 178 12.34 -7.26 18.94
C LEU A 178 11.01 -7.71 19.57
N SER A 179 10.95 -7.81 20.90
CA SER A 179 9.71 -8.18 21.61
C SER A 179 8.57 -7.20 21.38
N GLU A 180 8.85 -5.91 21.18
CA GLU A 180 7.83 -4.90 20.89
C GLU A 180 7.30 -5.04 19.46
N LEU A 181 8.20 -5.25 18.49
CA LEU A 181 7.81 -5.55 17.10
C LEU A 181 6.96 -6.82 17.02
N LEU A 182 7.36 -7.87 17.75
CA LEU A 182 6.57 -9.11 17.81
C LEU A 182 5.21 -8.88 18.47
N GLY A 183 5.10 -7.97 19.44
CA GLY A 183 3.82 -7.56 20.02
C GLY A 183 2.87 -6.94 18.99
N GLU A 184 3.37 -6.08 18.10
CA GLU A 184 2.59 -5.50 17.01
C GLU A 184 2.21 -6.57 15.95
N VAL A 185 3.12 -7.49 15.63
CA VAL A 185 2.84 -8.64 14.75
C VAL A 185 1.76 -9.56 15.35
N GLU A 186 1.77 -9.80 16.66
CA GLU A 186 0.70 -10.55 17.34
C GLU A 186 -0.65 -9.82 17.25
N ARG A 187 -0.66 -8.49 17.33
CA ARG A 187 -1.89 -7.69 17.14
C ARG A 187 -2.44 -7.88 15.72
N ILE A 188 -1.59 -7.89 14.68
CA ILE A 188 -1.98 -8.22 13.30
C ILE A 188 -2.62 -9.62 13.24
N ARG A 189 -1.98 -10.64 13.82
CA ARG A 189 -2.50 -12.01 13.85
C ARG A 189 -3.87 -12.09 14.51
N ALA A 190 -4.07 -11.38 15.63
CA ALA A 190 -5.36 -11.33 16.32
C ALA A 190 -6.47 -10.75 15.43
N PHE A 191 -6.19 -9.67 14.68
CA PHE A 191 -7.14 -9.10 13.73
C PHE A 191 -7.47 -10.06 12.57
N GLN A 192 -6.47 -10.74 12.01
CA GLN A 192 -6.66 -11.74 10.96
C GLN A 192 -7.54 -12.91 11.45
N HIS A 193 -7.29 -13.44 12.66
CA HIS A 193 -8.11 -14.48 13.26
C HIS A 193 -9.56 -14.05 13.46
N LYS A 194 -9.78 -12.82 13.95
CA LYS A 194 -11.11 -12.24 14.11
C LYS A 194 -11.84 -12.13 12.76
N SER A 195 -11.16 -11.67 11.71
CA SER A 195 -11.73 -11.55 10.36
C SER A 195 -12.14 -12.91 9.79
N ARG A 196 -11.26 -13.92 9.86
CA ARG A 196 -11.56 -15.29 9.38
C ARG A 196 -12.81 -15.86 10.05
N ARG A 197 -12.91 -15.74 11.38
CA ARG A 197 -14.07 -16.21 12.14
C ARG A 197 -15.38 -15.51 11.71
N LEU A 198 -15.35 -14.21 11.47
CA LEU A 198 -16.53 -13.47 11.00
C LEU A 198 -16.95 -13.90 9.58
N GLN A 199 -16.00 -14.23 8.72
CA GLN A 199 -16.27 -14.73 7.37
C GLN A 199 -16.86 -16.13 7.38
N GLU A 200 -16.39 -17.02 8.27
CA GLU A 200 -16.97 -18.35 8.47
C GLU A 200 -18.42 -18.27 8.93
N VAL A 201 -18.71 -17.42 9.92
CA VAL A 201 -20.09 -17.21 10.42
C VAL A 201 -21.02 -16.65 9.33
N ARG A 202 -20.53 -15.78 8.44
CA ARG A 202 -21.32 -15.23 7.33
C ARG A 202 -21.60 -16.24 6.20
N ARG A 203 -20.82 -17.33 6.14
CA ARG A 203 -20.94 -18.38 5.11
C ARG A 203 -21.74 -19.60 5.57
N ALA A 204 -21.96 -19.75 6.87
CA ALA A 204 -22.79 -20.79 7.48
C ALA A 204 -24.26 -20.39 7.48
#